data_AF-A0A533ZAU3-F1
#
_entry.id   AF-A0A533ZAU3-F1
#
_cell.length_a   1.000
_cell.length_b   1.000
_cell.length_c   1.000
_cell.angle_alpha   90.00
_cell.angle_beta   90.00
_cell.angle_gamma   90.00
#
_symmetry.space_group_name_H-M   'P 1'
#
loop_
_entity.id
_entity.type
_entity.pdbx_description
1 polymer ?
#
loop_
_entity_poly.entity_id
_entity_poly.type
_entity_poly.pdbx_seq_one_letter_code
_entity_poly.pdbx_strand_id
1 'polypeptide(L)'
;MRIVILGLLFLVLATITPVGSEMGIMPGELAEIAKNENCAQLSDFYESKHGMINPPYVYGYLPGPKEKSAVFWCRNLTPGRPLYVLVFVFKQMEHELTKCPDRIEWENPPGGLSIYTDRRTTLDGFTYIDNPNRPVPPKVHLKYNGVLSENDGFEELFYCYKGKWIVKQLD
;
A
#
# COMPACT_ATOMS: atom_id res chain seq x y z
N MET A 1 66.66 -34.69 -20.70
CA MET A 1 66.11 -33.39 -20.28
C MET A 1 64.60 -33.54 -20.16
N ARG A 2 64.07 -33.60 -18.93
CA ARG A 2 62.63 -33.83 -18.66
C ARG A 2 61.94 -32.47 -18.52
N ILE A 3 61.00 -32.16 -19.41
CA ILE A 3 60.10 -31.00 -19.26
C ILE A 3 58.82 -31.53 -18.64
N VAL A 4 58.61 -31.21 -17.36
CA VAL A 4 57.34 -31.44 -16.66
C VAL A 4 56.56 -30.14 -16.78
N ILE A 5 55.54 -30.11 -17.64
CA ILE A 5 54.62 -28.97 -17.72
C ILE A 5 53.63 -29.11 -16.57
N LEU A 6 53.87 -28.32 -15.52
CA LEU A 6 52.98 -28.18 -14.37
C LEU A 6 51.69 -27.48 -14.84
N GLY A 7 50.59 -28.24 -14.90
CA GLY A 7 49.26 -27.69 -15.13
C GLY A 7 48.79 -26.90 -13.91
N LEU A 8 48.74 -25.57 -14.01
CA LEU A 8 48.00 -24.74 -13.06
C LEU A 8 46.50 -24.82 -13.38
N LEU A 9 45.81 -25.68 -12.63
CA LEU A 9 44.35 -25.74 -12.60
C LEU A 9 43.86 -24.54 -11.75
N PHE A 10 43.53 -23.42 -12.40
CA PHE A 10 42.87 -22.29 -11.74
C PHE A 10 41.41 -22.70 -11.44
N LEU A 11 41.16 -23.19 -10.23
CA LEU A 11 39.80 -23.34 -9.69
C LEU A 11 39.23 -21.94 -9.43
N VAL A 12 38.41 -21.45 -10.36
CA VAL A 12 37.56 -20.27 -10.12
C VAL A 12 36.41 -20.72 -9.22
N LEU A 13 36.59 -20.60 -7.90
CA LEU A 13 35.48 -20.68 -6.96
C LEU A 13 34.57 -19.48 -7.20
N ALA A 14 33.46 -19.70 -7.90
CA ALA A 14 32.35 -18.76 -7.92
C ALA A 14 31.79 -18.65 -6.49
N THR A 15 32.19 -17.61 -5.77
CA THR A 15 31.57 -17.23 -4.51
C THR A 15 30.15 -16.77 -4.83
N ILE A 16 29.17 -17.67 -4.65
CA ILE A 16 27.77 -17.31 -4.61
C ILE A 16 27.61 -16.48 -3.33
N THR A 17 27.72 -15.15 -3.45
CA THR A 17 27.37 -14.28 -2.33
C THR A 17 25.87 -14.41 -2.13
N PRO A 18 25.40 -14.87 -0.96
CA PRO A 18 23.97 -14.83 -0.67
C PRO A 18 23.56 -13.37 -0.73
N VAL A 19 22.71 -13.02 -1.69
CA VAL A 19 22.02 -11.73 -1.70
C VAL A 19 21.16 -11.74 -0.44
N GLY A 20 21.64 -11.06 0.60
CA GLY A 20 20.87 -10.84 1.80
C GLY A 20 19.54 -10.22 1.38
N SER A 21 18.45 -10.90 1.68
CA SER A 21 17.13 -10.29 1.55
C SER A 21 17.13 -9.10 2.50
N GLU A 22 17.26 -7.88 1.98
CA GLU A 22 16.88 -6.70 2.73
C GLU A 22 15.47 -6.96 3.26
N MET A 23 15.34 -7.00 4.58
CA MET A 23 14.08 -7.30 5.24
C MET A 23 13.15 -6.10 4.99
N GLY A 24 12.40 -6.18 3.89
CA GLY A 24 11.54 -5.09 3.44
C GLY A 24 10.46 -4.77 4.48
N ILE A 25 10.12 -3.49 4.61
CA ILE A 25 8.99 -3.01 5.41
C ILE A 25 7.67 -3.63 4.94
N MET A 26 7.58 -3.94 3.65
CA MET A 26 6.42 -4.55 3.01
C MET A 26 6.73 -6.01 2.63
N PRO A 27 5.75 -6.93 2.69
CA PRO A 27 5.89 -8.28 2.16
C PRO A 27 6.33 -8.28 0.69
N GLY A 28 7.19 -9.24 0.34
CA GLY A 28 7.84 -9.29 -0.97
C GLY A 28 6.85 -9.26 -2.13
N GLU A 29 5.71 -9.95 -2.01
CA GLU A 29 4.69 -9.95 -3.08
C GLU A 29 4.05 -8.57 -3.31
N LEU A 30 3.88 -7.77 -2.26
CA LEU A 30 3.32 -6.43 -2.39
C LEU A 30 4.38 -5.45 -2.92
N ALA A 31 5.66 -5.62 -2.54
CA ALA A 31 6.77 -4.86 -3.10
C ALA A 31 6.94 -5.11 -4.61
N GLU A 32 6.75 -6.35 -5.06
CA GLU A 32 6.72 -6.69 -6.49
C GLU A 32 5.54 -6.03 -7.21
N ILE A 33 4.34 -6.02 -6.62
CA ILE A 33 3.18 -5.32 -7.18
C ILE A 33 3.46 -3.81 -7.27
N ALA A 34 4.02 -3.20 -6.22
CA ALA A 34 4.39 -1.79 -6.21
C ALA A 34 5.30 -1.44 -7.40
N LYS A 35 6.33 -2.26 -7.65
CA LYS A 35 7.23 -2.10 -8.79
C LYS A 35 6.49 -2.15 -10.13
N ASN A 36 5.54 -3.07 -10.28
CA ASN A 36 4.73 -3.19 -11.50
C ASN A 36 3.80 -1.98 -11.70
N GLU A 37 3.39 -1.33 -10.60
CA GLU A 37 2.58 -0.11 -10.59
C GLU A 37 3.40 1.19 -10.77
N ASN A 38 4.68 1.09 -11.11
CA ASN A 38 5.61 2.22 -11.20
C ASN A 38 5.73 3.00 -9.87
N CYS A 39 5.74 2.28 -8.75
CA CYS A 39 6.00 2.84 -7.42
C CYS A 39 7.05 2.04 -6.64
N ALA A 40 7.64 2.66 -5.62
CA ALA A 40 8.65 2.06 -4.75
C ALA A 40 8.13 1.88 -3.33
N GLN A 41 8.60 0.84 -2.63
CA GLN A 41 8.31 0.67 -1.20
C GLN A 41 8.82 1.89 -0.41
N LEU A 42 8.08 2.24 0.65
CA LEU A 42 8.49 3.24 1.64
C LEU A 42 9.55 2.64 2.58
N SER A 43 10.82 2.64 2.16
CA SER A 43 11.94 2.05 2.91
C SER A 43 12.23 2.73 4.25
N ASP A 44 11.83 3.99 4.38
CA ASP A 44 12.04 4.89 5.52
C ASP A 44 10.78 5.06 6.39
N PHE A 45 9.73 4.26 6.17
CA PHE A 45 8.41 4.47 6.78
C PHE A 45 8.44 4.55 8.31
N TYR A 46 9.25 3.72 8.97
CA TYR A 46 9.37 3.70 10.44
C TYR A 46 10.43 4.66 11.00
N GLU A 47 11.33 5.20 10.17
CA GLU A 47 12.48 5.98 10.66
C GLU A 47 12.08 7.32 11.29
N SER A 48 10.98 7.91 10.82
CA SER A 48 10.49 9.22 11.23
C SER A 48 9.35 9.16 12.25
N LYS A 49 8.96 7.98 12.72
CA LYS A 49 7.69 7.75 13.44
C LYS A 49 7.95 7.43 14.90
N HIS A 50 7.36 8.22 15.80
CA HIS A 50 7.44 8.00 17.24
C HIS A 50 6.28 7.13 17.71
N GLY A 51 6.51 5.83 17.95
CA GLY A 51 5.52 4.93 18.56
C GLY A 51 5.25 3.66 17.76
N MET A 52 4.31 2.84 18.24
CA MET A 52 3.84 1.65 17.54
C MET A 52 2.78 2.06 16.52
N ILE A 53 3.20 2.27 15.27
CA ILE A 53 2.26 2.50 14.16
C ILE A 53 1.99 1.20 13.41
N ASN A 54 0.80 1.09 12.82
CA ASN A 54 0.51 0.01 11.89
C ASN A 54 1.45 0.08 10.67
N PRO A 55 1.73 -1.06 10.01
CA PRO A 55 2.53 -1.06 8.79
C PRO A 55 1.89 -0.23 7.66
N PRO A 56 2.65 0.14 6.61
CA PRO A 56 2.13 0.87 5.45
C PRO A 56 1.33 -0.05 4.51
N TYR A 57 0.85 -1.19 5.00
CA TYR A 57 0.05 -2.16 4.26
C TYR A 57 -0.94 -2.85 5.20
N VAL A 58 -2.04 -3.36 4.65
CA VAL A 58 -3.02 -4.15 5.37
C VAL A 58 -3.66 -5.18 4.45
N TYR A 59 -3.89 -6.39 4.96
CA TYR A 59 -4.62 -7.45 4.25
C TYR A 59 -6.09 -7.50 4.66
N GLY A 60 -6.94 -8.08 3.82
CA GLY A 60 -8.36 -8.32 4.13
C GLY A 60 -9.27 -7.11 3.96
N TYR A 61 -8.99 -6.24 2.99
CA TYR A 61 -9.89 -5.13 2.65
C TYR A 61 -11.24 -5.61 2.13
N LEU A 62 -11.25 -6.61 1.25
CA LEU A 62 -12.45 -7.33 0.84
C LEU A 62 -12.88 -8.36 1.91
N PRO A 63 -14.18 -8.65 2.04
CA PRO A 63 -14.64 -9.75 2.88
C PRO A 63 -14.11 -11.10 2.37
N GLY A 64 -13.80 -12.01 3.29
CA GLY A 64 -13.29 -13.35 2.97
C GLY A 64 -11.87 -13.59 3.48
N PRO A 65 -11.11 -14.51 2.86
CA PRO A 65 -9.72 -14.78 3.24
C PRO A 65 -8.85 -13.52 3.09
N LYS A 66 -8.08 -13.19 4.13
CA LYS A 66 -7.32 -11.94 4.20
C LYS A 66 -6.35 -11.78 3.05
N GLU A 67 -5.76 -12.88 2.60
CA GLU A 67 -4.71 -12.95 1.59
C GLU A 67 -5.22 -12.67 0.17
N LYS A 68 -6.55 -12.57 -0.03
CA LYS A 68 -7.17 -12.27 -1.32
C LYS A 68 -7.30 -10.78 -1.62
N SER A 69 -7.08 -9.91 -0.64
CA SER A 69 -7.07 -8.47 -0.87
C SER A 69 -6.07 -7.78 0.04
N ALA A 70 -5.44 -6.74 -0.48
CA ALA A 70 -4.50 -5.95 0.29
C ALA A 70 -4.63 -4.48 -0.10
N VAL A 71 -4.16 -3.61 0.78
CA VAL A 71 -4.03 -2.18 0.52
C VAL A 71 -2.65 -1.78 1.03
N PHE A 72 -1.91 -0.98 0.26
CA PHE A 72 -0.59 -0.53 0.68
C PHE A 72 -0.24 0.85 0.15
N TRP A 73 0.59 1.57 0.90
CA TRP A 73 1.23 2.80 0.45
C TRP A 73 2.53 2.51 -0.29
N CYS A 74 2.78 3.24 -1.36
CA CYS A 74 4.07 3.28 -2.04
C CYS A 74 4.43 4.70 -2.51
N ARG A 75 5.71 4.95 -2.75
CA ARG A 75 6.23 6.20 -3.31
C ARG A 75 6.06 6.19 -4.83
N ASN A 76 5.34 7.16 -5.37
CA ASN A 76 5.17 7.34 -6.80
C ASN A 76 6.51 7.67 -7.46
N LEU A 77 6.84 6.98 -8.55
CA LEU A 77 8.06 7.25 -9.33
C LEU A 77 7.79 8.12 -10.57
N THR A 78 6.52 8.48 -10.81
CA THR A 78 6.12 9.29 -11.96
C THR A 78 6.38 10.78 -11.68
N PRO A 79 7.22 11.48 -12.48
CA PRO A 79 7.50 12.89 -12.27
C PRO A 79 6.24 13.77 -12.39
N GLY A 80 6.14 14.78 -11.51
CA GLY A 80 5.02 15.75 -11.53
C GLY A 80 3.68 15.19 -11.05
N ARG A 81 3.68 14.04 -10.38
CA ARG A 81 2.51 13.42 -9.74
C ARG A 81 2.65 13.48 -8.21
N PRO A 82 1.54 13.33 -7.46
CA PRO A 82 1.60 13.24 -6.01
C PRO A 82 2.57 12.15 -5.56
N LEU A 83 3.32 12.44 -4.50
CA LEU A 83 4.47 11.62 -4.05
C LEU A 83 4.06 10.24 -3.57
N TYR A 84 2.84 10.07 -3.06
CA TYR A 84 2.36 8.82 -2.49
C TYR A 84 1.20 8.25 -3.30
N VAL A 85 1.11 6.93 -3.32
CA VAL A 85 -0.01 6.21 -3.93
C VAL A 85 -0.52 5.15 -2.97
N LEU A 86 -1.83 5.17 -2.68
CA LEU A 86 -2.52 4.07 -2.01
C LEU A 86 -3.00 3.09 -3.08
N VAL A 87 -2.47 1.88 -3.05
CA VAL A 87 -2.78 0.83 -4.02
C VAL A 87 -3.68 -0.22 -3.37
N PHE A 88 -4.74 -0.59 -4.07
CA PHE A 88 -5.70 -1.61 -3.67
C PHE A 88 -5.56 -2.84 -4.56
N VAL A 89 -5.26 -3.99 -3.95
CA VAL A 89 -5.07 -5.26 -4.65
C VAL A 89 -6.29 -6.15 -4.43
N PHE A 90 -6.86 -6.67 -5.52
CA PHE A 90 -8.00 -7.59 -5.51
C PHE A 90 -7.67 -8.86 -6.29
N LYS A 91 -7.51 -10.02 -5.62
CA LYS A 91 -7.27 -11.30 -6.30
C LYS A 91 -8.60 -11.96 -6.67
N GLN A 92 -8.93 -11.96 -7.96
CA GLN A 92 -9.97 -12.82 -8.58
C GLN A 92 -11.33 -12.78 -7.84
N MET A 93 -11.81 -11.58 -7.50
CA MET A 93 -13.11 -11.41 -6.85
C MET A 93 -13.83 -10.20 -7.45
N GLU A 94 -14.99 -10.46 -8.05
CA GLU A 94 -15.93 -9.39 -8.41
C GLU A 94 -16.66 -8.94 -7.14
N HIS A 95 -16.51 -7.66 -6.76
CA HIS A 95 -17.15 -7.10 -5.58
C HIS A 95 -17.48 -5.62 -5.81
N GLU A 96 -18.49 -5.08 -5.14
CA GLU A 96 -18.87 -3.65 -5.29
C GLU A 96 -17.71 -2.67 -5.02
N LEU A 97 -16.78 -3.06 -4.15
CA LEU A 97 -15.57 -2.29 -3.83
C LEU A 97 -14.55 -2.25 -4.98
N THR A 98 -14.56 -3.21 -5.90
CA THR A 98 -13.64 -3.24 -7.06
C THR A 98 -14.10 -2.34 -8.19
N LYS A 99 -15.22 -1.62 -8.02
CA LYS A 99 -15.68 -0.58 -8.97
C LYS A 99 -14.95 0.75 -8.79
N CYS A 100 -14.32 0.97 -7.63
CA CYS A 100 -13.47 2.13 -7.44
C CYS A 100 -12.13 1.91 -8.14
N PRO A 101 -11.44 2.99 -8.56
CA PRO A 101 -10.06 2.90 -9.00
C PRO A 101 -9.23 2.10 -7.99
N ASP A 102 -8.33 1.26 -8.47
CA ASP A 102 -7.39 0.50 -7.62
C ASP A 102 -6.28 1.38 -7.03
N ARG A 103 -6.28 2.68 -7.36
CA ARG A 103 -5.23 3.63 -6.99
C ARG A 103 -5.80 4.97 -6.53
N ILE A 104 -5.18 5.51 -5.50
CA ILE A 104 -5.40 6.89 -5.03
C ILE A 104 -4.03 7.58 -4.99
N GLU A 105 -3.88 8.66 -5.74
CA GLU A 105 -2.70 9.52 -5.60
C GLU A 105 -2.89 10.48 -4.43
N TRP A 106 -1.86 10.65 -3.61
CA TRP A 106 -1.96 11.35 -2.33
C TRP A 106 -0.75 12.24 -2.08
N GLU A 107 -1.02 13.44 -1.57
CA GLU A 107 0.01 14.45 -1.28
C GLU A 107 0.50 14.39 0.16
N ASN A 108 -0.37 13.97 1.09
CA ASN A 108 -0.03 13.94 2.51
C ASN A 108 0.89 12.74 2.83
N PRO A 109 1.75 12.86 3.86
CA PRO A 109 2.56 11.75 4.32
C PRO A 109 1.70 10.51 4.68
N PRO A 110 2.11 9.30 4.27
CA PRO A 110 1.36 8.08 4.50
C PRO A 110 1.35 7.72 5.98
N GLY A 111 0.22 7.18 6.44
CA GLY A 111 0.04 6.62 7.77
C GLY A 111 0.04 5.09 7.80
N GLY A 112 0.01 4.53 9.00
CA GLY A 112 -0.18 3.12 9.23
C GLY A 112 -1.59 2.70 8.83
N LEU A 113 -1.72 1.58 8.12
CA LEU A 113 -2.98 1.15 7.54
C LEU A 113 -3.72 0.14 8.42
N SER A 114 -5.03 0.31 8.52
CA SER A 114 -5.94 -0.66 9.14
C SER A 114 -7.29 -0.73 8.43
N ILE A 115 -8.04 -1.82 8.67
CA ILE A 115 -9.38 -2.00 8.09
C ILE A 115 -10.43 -1.39 9.02
N TYR A 116 -11.19 -0.44 8.49
CA TYR A 116 -12.29 0.22 9.21
C TYR A 116 -13.61 -0.53 9.00
N THR A 117 -14.24 -0.97 10.08
CA THR A 117 -15.42 -1.86 10.03
C THR A 117 -16.69 -1.31 10.68
N ASP A 118 -16.67 -0.11 11.29
CA ASP A 118 -17.87 0.44 11.95
C ASP A 118 -18.95 0.83 10.91
N ARG A 119 -20.08 0.13 10.95
CA ARG A 119 -21.23 0.33 10.06
C ARG A 119 -22.19 1.41 10.55
N ARG A 120 -22.02 1.89 11.78
CA ARG A 120 -22.81 3.02 12.33
C ARG A 120 -22.32 4.34 11.76
N THR A 121 -21.08 4.40 11.32
CA THR A 121 -20.50 5.57 10.66
C THR A 121 -21.29 5.93 9.41
N THR A 122 -21.60 7.21 9.26
CA THR A 122 -22.23 7.76 8.07
C THR A 122 -21.20 8.43 7.17
N LEU A 123 -21.59 8.77 5.94
CA LEU A 123 -20.76 9.53 5.01
C LEU A 123 -20.69 11.04 5.35
N ASP A 124 -21.06 11.42 6.57
CA ASP A 124 -20.97 12.80 7.04
C ASP A 124 -19.51 13.23 7.22
N GLY A 125 -19.16 14.39 6.68
CA GLY A 125 -17.79 14.93 6.67
C GLY A 125 -16.86 14.31 5.61
N PHE A 126 -17.35 13.39 4.77
CA PHE A 126 -16.57 12.88 3.64
C PHE A 126 -16.58 13.84 2.45
N THR A 127 -15.48 13.86 1.70
CA THR A 127 -15.34 14.58 0.42
C THR A 127 -14.88 13.63 -0.67
N TYR A 128 -15.25 13.88 -1.94
CA TYR A 128 -14.71 13.10 -3.06
C TYR A 128 -13.27 13.52 -3.34
N ILE A 129 -12.38 12.55 -3.52
CA ILE A 129 -10.96 12.82 -3.81
C ILE A 129 -10.80 13.51 -5.17
N ASP A 130 -11.57 13.08 -6.17
CA ASP A 130 -11.53 13.64 -7.53
C ASP A 130 -12.26 14.97 -7.70
N ASN A 131 -13.15 15.32 -6.75
CA ASN A 131 -13.92 16.55 -6.78
C ASN A 131 -14.41 16.94 -5.36
N PRO A 132 -13.56 17.60 -4.56
CA PRO A 132 -13.87 17.91 -3.16
C PRO A 132 -15.13 18.78 -2.96
N ASN A 133 -15.51 19.56 -3.97
CA ASN A 133 -16.70 20.41 -3.93
C ASN A 133 -18.01 19.66 -4.21
N ARG A 134 -17.93 18.40 -4.66
CA ARG A 134 -19.11 17.58 -4.91
C ARG A 134 -19.71 17.08 -3.59
N PRO A 135 -21.02 17.24 -3.35
CA PRO A 135 -21.63 16.81 -2.11
C PRO A 135 -21.66 15.28 -1.98
N VAL A 136 -21.25 14.79 -0.81
CA VAL A 136 -21.43 13.40 -0.36
C VAL A 136 -22.70 13.34 0.52
N PRO A 137 -23.59 12.34 0.36
CA PRO A 137 -24.85 12.30 1.12
C PRO A 137 -24.61 11.92 2.60
N PRO A 138 -24.74 12.86 3.55
CA PRO A 138 -24.17 12.70 4.90
C PRO A 138 -24.90 11.67 5.77
N LYS A 139 -26.14 11.31 5.42
CA LYS A 139 -26.96 10.36 6.19
C LYS A 139 -26.83 8.91 5.73
N VAL A 140 -26.04 8.64 4.69
CA VAL A 140 -25.83 7.28 4.20
C VAL A 140 -24.83 6.58 5.11
N HIS A 141 -25.13 5.36 5.55
CA HIS A 141 -24.21 4.54 6.34
C HIS A 141 -23.18 3.81 5.47
N LEU A 142 -22.00 3.56 6.03
CA LEU A 142 -21.00 2.69 5.41
C LEU A 142 -21.58 1.27 5.30
N LYS A 143 -21.58 0.73 4.08
CA LYS A 143 -22.03 -0.66 3.82
C LYS A 143 -20.87 -1.65 3.87
N TYR A 144 -19.67 -1.20 3.49
CA TYR A 144 -18.48 -2.03 3.33
C TYR A 144 -17.30 -1.47 4.12
N ASN A 145 -16.19 -2.21 4.14
CA ASN A 145 -14.96 -1.79 4.80
C ASN A 145 -14.44 -0.47 4.22
N GLY A 146 -13.93 0.38 5.11
CA GLY A 146 -13.03 1.48 4.75
C GLY A 146 -11.58 1.10 5.04
N VAL A 147 -10.67 1.98 4.67
CA VAL A 147 -9.26 1.90 5.04
C VAL A 147 -8.94 3.14 5.88
N LEU A 148 -8.44 2.91 7.08
CA LEU A 148 -7.94 3.98 7.94
C LEU A 148 -6.44 4.09 7.74
N SER A 149 -5.95 5.31 7.55
CA SER A 149 -4.53 5.68 7.52
C SER A 149 -4.25 6.62 8.68
N GLU A 150 -3.45 6.18 9.65
CA GLU A 150 -3.16 6.92 10.87
C GLU A 150 -1.70 7.36 10.91
N ASN A 151 -1.46 8.65 11.15
CA ASN A 151 -0.14 9.21 11.27
C ASN A 151 -0.09 10.32 12.33
N ASP A 152 0.66 10.09 13.43
CA ASP A 152 0.92 11.10 14.47
C ASP A 152 -0.35 11.82 14.98
N GLY A 153 -1.42 11.06 15.23
CA GLY A 153 -2.71 11.59 15.70
C GLY A 153 -3.59 12.19 14.59
N PHE A 154 -3.18 12.11 13.33
CA PHE A 154 -3.98 12.49 12.18
C PHE A 154 -4.49 11.24 11.46
N GLU A 155 -5.80 11.14 11.29
CA GLU A 155 -6.46 9.97 10.74
C GLU A 155 -7.22 10.30 9.44
N GLU A 156 -6.99 9.51 8.40
CA GLU A 156 -7.70 9.61 7.13
C GLU A 156 -8.47 8.32 6.87
N LEU A 157 -9.80 8.42 6.76
CA LEU A 157 -10.68 7.31 6.43
C LEU A 157 -11.05 7.34 4.94
N PHE A 158 -10.47 6.43 4.17
CA PHE A 158 -10.77 6.20 2.75
C PHE A 158 -11.92 5.21 2.59
N TYR A 159 -12.90 5.55 1.75
CA TYR A 159 -14.06 4.70 1.50
C TYR A 159 -14.48 4.72 0.04
N CYS A 160 -14.79 3.55 -0.51
CA CYS A 160 -15.31 3.41 -1.87
C CYS A 160 -16.83 3.57 -1.86
N TYR A 161 -17.32 4.68 -2.43
CA TYR A 161 -18.74 4.97 -2.56
C TYR A 161 -19.15 5.09 -4.03
N LYS A 162 -19.97 4.15 -4.50
CA LYS A 162 -20.51 4.12 -5.87
C LYS A 162 -19.43 4.23 -6.95
N GLY A 163 -18.33 3.49 -6.79
CA GLY A 163 -17.21 3.48 -7.75
C GLY A 163 -16.32 4.72 -7.70
N LYS A 164 -16.43 5.53 -6.64
CA LYS A 164 -15.53 6.67 -6.40
C LYS A 164 -14.97 6.66 -4.99
N TRP A 165 -13.74 7.11 -4.87
CA TRP A 165 -13.11 7.31 -3.57
C TRP A 165 -13.60 8.60 -2.92
N ILE A 166 -14.00 8.45 -1.67
CA ILE A 166 -14.23 9.56 -0.75
C ILE A 166 -13.30 9.41 0.44
N VAL A 167 -12.94 10.54 1.06
CA VAL A 167 -12.05 10.60 2.20
C VAL A 167 -12.64 11.51 3.28
N LYS A 168 -12.43 11.15 4.53
CA LYS A 168 -12.74 11.97 5.70
C LYS A 168 -11.51 12.04 6.59
N GLN A 169 -11.15 13.24 7.02
CA GLN A 169 -10.20 13.43 8.10
C GLN A 169 -10.95 13.25 9.43
N LEU A 170 -10.38 12.46 10.33
CA LEU A 170 -10.87 12.25 11.69
C LEU A 170 -9.98 13.02 12.66
N ASP A 171 -10.61 13.60 13.67
CA ASP A 171 -9.97 14.36 14.76
C ASP A 171 -9.56 13.44 15.92
#